data_AF-A0A1Z5L9H7-F1
#
_entry.id   AF-A0A1Z5L9H7-F1
#
_cell.length_a   1.000
_cell.length_b   1.000
_cell.length_c   1.000
_cell.angle_alpha   90.00
_cell.angle_beta   90.00
_cell.angle_gamma   90.00
#
_symmetry.space_group_name_H-M   'P 1'
#
loop_
_entity.id
_entity.type
_entity.pdbx_description
1 polymer ?
#
loop_
_entity_poly.entity_id
_entity_poly.type
_entity_poly.pdbx_seq_one_letter_code
_entity_poly.pdbx_strand_id
1 'polypeptide(L)'
;MKHAKEILEEYTATLMTTRKSAIVLPKVMHDVLSSQACRGAIKFGSVLGVQECKKILEGLATCSLPFQCAHGRPSVAPVVDLRYL
;
A
#
# COMPACT_ATOMS: atom_id res chain seq x y z
N MET A 1 -14.10 16.23 11.21
CA MET A 1 -14.65 15.87 12.53
C MET A 1 -15.31 14.48 12.56
N LYS A 2 -16.15 14.09 11.59
CA LYS A 2 -16.85 12.78 11.59
C LYS A 2 -15.92 11.54 11.66
N HIS A 3 -14.91 11.48 10.80
CA HIS A 3 -13.97 10.35 10.75
C HIS A 3 -13.07 10.20 12.01
N ALA A 4 -12.85 11.27 12.77
CA ALA A 4 -11.97 11.21 13.94
C ALA A 4 -12.58 10.36 15.06
N LYS A 5 -13.89 10.45 15.25
CA LYS A 5 -14.62 9.63 16.22
C LYS A 5 -14.61 8.15 15.81
N GLU A 6 -14.89 7.86 14.55
CA GLU A 6 -14.88 6.49 13.99
C GLU A 6 -13.50 5.81 14.15
N ILE A 7 -12.42 6.55 13.89
CA ILE A 7 -11.04 6.05 14.10
C ILE A 7 -10.78 5.74 15.58
N LEU A 8 -11.16 6.63 16.50
CA LEU A 8 -10.95 6.43 17.93
C LEU A 8 -11.75 5.23 18.46
N GLU A 9 -12.99 5.06 18.00
CA GLU A 9 -13.85 3.94 18.38
C GLU A 9 -13.28 2.60 17.87
N GLU A 10 -12.87 2.54 16.60
CA GLU A 10 -12.27 1.33 16.01
C GLU A 10 -10.92 0.98 16.66
N TYR A 11 -10.06 1.97 16.88
CA TYR A 11 -8.76 1.75 17.50
C TYR A 11 -8.90 1.27 18.94
N THR A 12 -9.84 1.85 19.70
CA THR A 12 -10.13 1.40 21.07
C THR A 12 -10.64 -0.05 21.06
N ALA A 13 -11.55 -0.41 20.15
CA ALA A 13 -12.03 -1.78 20.02
C ALA A 13 -10.90 -2.78 19.68
N THR A 14 -9.98 -2.38 18.79
CA THR A 14 -8.79 -3.17 18.44
C THR A 14 -7.90 -3.39 19.65
N LEU A 15 -7.59 -2.34 20.42
CA LEU A 15 -6.76 -2.45 21.61
C LEU A 15 -7.39 -3.34 22.69
N MET A 16 -8.71 -3.25 22.88
CA MET A 16 -9.40 -4.08 23.87
C MET A 16 -9.40 -5.57 23.49
N THR A 17 -9.42 -5.88 22.20
CA THR A 17 -9.41 -7.27 21.69
C THR A 17 -8.00 -7.88 21.61
N THR A 18 -6.96 -7.08 21.39
CA THR A 18 -5.57 -7.54 21.24
C THR A 18 -4.74 -7.51 22.54
N ARG A 19 -5.40 -7.50 23.71
CA ARG A 19 -4.74 -7.30 25.03
C ARG A 19 -3.83 -6.07 25.07
N LYS A 20 -4.28 -4.96 24.48
CA LYS A 20 -3.56 -3.67 24.38
C LYS A 20 -2.29 -3.73 23.53
N SER A 21 -2.14 -4.73 22.65
CA SER A 21 -1.05 -4.78 21.68
C SER A 21 -1.44 -4.04 20.40
N ALA A 22 -0.82 -2.90 20.15
CA ALA A 22 -1.12 -2.01 19.02
C ALA A 22 -0.28 -2.34 17.78
N ILE A 23 -0.30 -3.60 17.32
CA ILE A 23 0.53 -4.02 16.16
C ILE A 23 -0.18 -3.73 14.83
N VAL A 24 -1.51 -3.55 14.84
CA VAL A 24 -2.32 -3.47 13.62
C VAL A 24 -2.93 -2.08 13.48
N LEU A 25 -2.77 -1.50 12.28
CA LEU A 25 -3.42 -0.24 11.89
C LEU A 25 -4.93 -0.45 11.77
N PRO A 26 -5.78 0.41 12.36
CA PRO A 26 -7.24 0.37 12.15
C PRO A 26 -7.63 0.36 10.68
N LYS A 27 -8.70 -0.35 10.33
CA LYS A 27 -9.18 -0.49 8.95
C LYS A 27 -9.55 0.86 8.35
N VAL A 28 -10.21 1.74 9.11
CA VAL A 28 -10.55 3.09 8.61
C VAL A 28 -9.30 3.86 8.20
N MET A 29 -8.23 3.79 9.00
CA MET A 29 -6.95 4.42 8.65
C MET A 29 -6.31 3.76 7.43
N HIS A 30 -6.30 2.43 7.38
CA HIS A 30 -5.78 1.68 6.25
C HIS A 30 -6.50 2.05 4.93
N ASP A 31 -7.83 2.15 4.94
CA ASP A 31 -8.64 2.47 3.78
C ASP A 31 -8.42 3.91 3.28
N VAL A 32 -8.26 4.86 4.21
CA VAL A 32 -7.91 6.25 3.90
C VAL A 32 -6.53 6.32 3.26
N LEU A 33 -5.52 5.69 3.86
CA LEU A 33 -4.16 5.68 3.31
C LEU A 33 -4.10 4.99 1.95
N SER A 34 -4.79 3.86 1.80
CA SER A 34 -4.89 3.13 0.53
C SER A 34 -5.51 4.02 -0.55
N SER A 35 -6.62 4.69 -0.25
CA SER A 35 -7.26 5.63 -1.17
C SER A 35 -6.35 6.79 -1.56
N GLN A 36 -5.60 7.37 -0.61
CA GLN A 36 -4.66 8.45 -0.89
C GLN A 36 -3.49 7.97 -1.77
N ALA A 37 -2.90 6.82 -1.44
CA ALA A 37 -1.82 6.21 -2.23
C ALA A 37 -2.26 5.97 -3.67
N CYS A 38 -3.45 5.39 -3.89
CA CYS A 38 -3.96 5.17 -5.24
C CYS A 38 -4.28 6.48 -5.95
N ARG A 39 -4.89 7.47 -5.30
CA ARG A 39 -5.18 8.78 -5.92
C ARG A 39 -3.92 9.49 -6.40
N GLY A 40 -2.87 9.54 -5.58
CA GLY A 40 -1.59 10.17 -5.92
C GLY A 40 -0.65 9.34 -6.80
N ALA A 41 -0.97 8.05 -7.04
CA ALA A 41 -0.14 7.19 -7.88
C ALA A 41 -0.11 7.63 -9.35
N ILE A 42 0.97 7.24 -10.04
CA ILE A 42 1.06 7.29 -11.50
C ILE A 42 -0.09 6.49 -12.12
N LYS A 43 -0.64 6.98 -13.23
CA LYS A 43 -1.84 6.41 -13.86
C LYS A 43 -1.52 5.71 -15.16
N PHE A 44 -2.44 4.86 -15.59
CA PHE A 44 -2.42 4.33 -16.95
C PHE A 44 -2.45 5.48 -17.96
N GLY A 45 -1.60 5.39 -18.98
CA GLY A 45 -1.42 6.42 -20.00
C GLY A 45 -0.43 7.52 -19.62
N SER A 46 0.13 7.54 -18.41
CA SER A 46 1.24 8.44 -18.07
C SER A 46 2.49 8.07 -18.88
N VAL A 47 3.05 9.05 -19.59
CA VAL A 47 4.35 8.90 -20.27
C VAL A 47 5.44 9.06 -19.22
N LEU A 48 6.34 8.08 -19.12
CA LEU A 48 7.45 8.07 -18.17
C LEU A 48 8.79 7.95 -18.90
N GLY A 49 9.75 8.77 -18.49
CA GLY A 49 11.14 8.61 -18.89
C GLY A 49 11.81 7.45 -18.14
N VAL A 50 12.91 6.95 -18.69
CA VAL A 50 13.69 5.83 -18.12
C VAL A 50 14.11 6.11 -16.67
N GLN A 51 14.50 7.35 -16.36
CA GLN A 51 14.93 7.72 -15.00
C GLN A 51 13.77 7.71 -13.99
N GLU A 52 12.55 8.03 -14.41
CA GLU A 52 11.36 7.95 -13.55
C GLU A 52 11.01 6.49 -13.27
N CYS A 53 11.05 5.64 -14.29
CA CYS A 53 10.88 4.19 -14.14
C CYS A 53 11.87 3.60 -13.14
N LYS A 54 13.16 3.98 -13.22
CA LYS A 54 14.18 3.55 -12.26
C LYS A 54 13.86 3.96 -10.82
N LYS A 55 13.50 5.24 -10.61
CA LYS A 55 13.11 5.74 -9.28
C LYS A 55 11.93 4.98 -8.68
N ILE A 56 10.95 4.61 -9.51
CA ILE A 56 9.80 3.81 -9.06
C ILE A 56 10.28 2.43 -8.58
N LEU A 57 11.14 1.76 -9.35
CA LEU A 57 11.66 0.44 -8.98
C LEU A 57 12.55 0.49 -7.74
N GLU A 58 13.40 1.51 -7.61
CA GLU A 58 14.23 1.75 -6.43
C GLU A 58 13.37 1.95 -5.18
N GLY A 59 12.34 2.80 -5.27
CA GLY A 59 11.38 3.00 -4.18
C GLY A 59 10.63 1.72 -3.82
N LEU A 60 10.17 0.97 -4.82
CA LEU A 60 9.49 -0.30 -4.63
C LEU A 60 10.37 -1.31 -3.88
N ALA A 61 11.66 -1.40 -4.20
CA ALA A 61 12.60 -2.31 -3.55
C ALA A 61 12.82 -2.03 -2.05
N THR A 62 12.51 -0.81 -1.57
CA THR A 62 12.59 -0.46 -0.15
C THR A 62 11.33 -0.78 0.65
N CYS A 63 10.24 -1.14 -0.02
CA CYS A 63 8.96 -1.41 0.61
C CYS A 63 8.95 -2.80 1.28
N SER A 64 8.26 -2.93 2.41
CA SER A 64 8.13 -4.22 3.12
C SER A 64 7.32 -5.27 2.34
N LEU A 65 6.38 -4.84 1.50
CA LEU A 65 5.54 -5.69 0.65
C LEU A 65 5.62 -5.22 -0.82
N PRO A 66 6.77 -5.40 -1.50
CA PRO A 66 7.03 -4.77 -2.79
C PRO A 66 6.24 -5.41 -3.96
N PHE A 67 5.63 -6.57 -3.74
CA PHE A 67 4.87 -7.31 -4.75
C PHE A 67 3.35 -7.10 -4.66
N GLN A 68 2.90 -6.26 -3.73
CA GLN A 68 1.48 -6.02 -3.49
C GLN A 68 1.20 -4.52 -3.29
N CYS A 69 0.20 -3.98 -3.99
CA CYS A 69 -0.23 -2.60 -3.77
C CYS A 69 -1.09 -2.49 -2.49
N ALA A 70 -1.38 -1.26 -2.04
CA ALA A 70 -2.20 -1.01 -0.85
C ALA A 70 -3.62 -1.62 -0.89
N HIS A 71 -4.13 -1.97 -2.08
CA HIS A 71 -5.42 -2.63 -2.28
C HIS A 71 -5.31 -4.15 -2.52
N GLY A 72 -4.11 -4.71 -2.39
CA GLY A 72 -3.89 -6.14 -2.53
C GLY A 72 -3.59 -6.64 -3.94
N ARG A 73 -3.55 -5.78 -4.97
CA ARG A 73 -3.22 -6.19 -6.35
C ARG A 73 -1.73 -6.47 -6.52
N PRO A 74 -1.32 -7.43 -7.37
CA PRO A 74 0.09 -7.63 -7.68
C PRO A 74 0.69 -6.38 -8.35
N SER A 75 1.86 -5.96 -7.91
CA SER A 75 2.59 -4.80 -8.48
C SER A 75 3.60 -5.18 -9.56
N VAL A 76 4.15 -6.40 -9.49
CA VAL A 76 5.14 -6.94 -10.44
C VAL A 76 4.82 -8.41 -10.70
N ALA A 77 5.00 -8.85 -11.94
CA ALA A 77 4.86 -10.26 -12.34
C ALA A 77 6.03 -10.67 -13.27
N PRO A 78 6.51 -11.91 -13.17
CA PRO A 78 7.49 -12.43 -14.11
C PRO A 78 6.86 -12.57 -15.50
N VAL A 79 7.58 -12.13 -16.54
CA VAL A 79 7.12 -12.21 -17.93
C VAL A 79 7.70 -13.44 -18.65
N VAL A 80 8.97 -13.75 -18.37
CA VAL A 80 9.70 -14.86 -19.00
C VAL A 80 10.79 -15.36 -18.06
N ASP A 81 11.08 -16.64 -18.12
CA ASP A 81 12.25 -17.25 -17.49
C ASP A 81 13.31 -17.52 -18.55
N LEU A 82 14.40 -16.75 -18.49
CA LEU A 82 15.48 -16.79 -19.48
C LEU A 82 16.28 -18.10 -19.46
N ARG A 83 16.08 -18.98 -18.47
CA ARG A 83 16.73 -20.30 -18.43
C ARG A 83 16.11 -21.31 -19.40
N TYR A 84 14.91 -21.02 -19.90
CA TYR A 84 14.18 -21.84 -20.86
C TYR A 84 14.17 -21.24 -22.28
N LEU A 85 15.02 -20.23 -22.53
CA LEU A 85 15.37 -19.73 -23.85
C LEU A 85 16.71 -20.34 -24.28
#